data_AF-A0A956BV48-F1
#
_entry.id   AF-A0A956BV48-F1
#
_cell.length_a   1.000
_cell.length_b   1.000
_cell.length_c   1.000
_cell.angle_alpha   90.00
_cell.angle_beta   90.00
_cell.angle_gamma   90.00
#
_symmetry.space_group_name_H-M   'P 1'
#
loop_
_entity.id
_entity.type
_entity.pdbx_description
1 polymer ?
#
loop_
_entity_poly.entity_id
_entity_poly.type
_entity_poly.pdbx_seq_one_letter_code
_entity_poly.pdbx_strand_id
1 'polypeptide(L)'
;KVDVMAARLRLVHPTAEVVAEPRFYNAESAEQLLAGRVDFVVDCIDNMTAKAHLVATCLERGIPIVSSMGAAARLDPTQIRTGDLCDTEIDPFARAFRKLLRKHHGVDVQRAQPIGVHAVYSVEVPREPAPLAYDEGQGFVCVCPGGKNGLNDCDKKNRIDGSAAFVTGAFGLAAASVVVRVLSGVG
;
A
#
# COMPACT_ATOMS: atom_id res chain seq x y z
N LYS A 1 2.15 -8.44 15.21
CA LYS A 1 1.03 -8.11 14.28
C LYS A 1 0.61 -9.34 13.47
N VAL A 2 1.54 -9.99 12.76
CA VAL A 2 1.25 -11.14 11.89
C VAL A 2 0.64 -12.33 12.64
N ASP A 3 1.14 -12.69 13.82
CA ASP A 3 0.63 -13.85 14.57
C ASP A 3 -0.82 -13.67 15.04
N VAL A 4 -1.15 -12.47 15.50
CA VAL A 4 -2.51 -12.10 15.92
C VAL A 4 -3.47 -12.17 14.73
N MET A 5 -3.05 -11.67 13.56
CA MET A 5 -3.86 -11.76 12.35
C MET A 5 -4.04 -13.21 11.90
N ALA A 6 -2.98 -14.02 11.92
CA ALA A 6 -3.04 -15.42 11.55
C ALA A 6 -3.96 -16.22 12.49
N ALA A 7 -3.88 -15.98 13.80
CA ALA A 7 -4.80 -16.57 14.77
C ALA A 7 -6.26 -16.18 14.47
N ARG A 8 -6.51 -14.91 14.16
CA ARG A 8 -7.87 -14.44 13.81
C ARG A 8 -8.38 -15.06 12.52
N LEU A 9 -7.55 -15.17 11.48
CA LEU A 9 -7.93 -15.79 10.21
C LEU A 9 -8.30 -17.27 10.39
N ARG A 10 -7.56 -18.01 11.23
CA ARG A 10 -7.89 -19.41 11.56
C ARG A 10 -9.21 -19.55 12.34
N LEU A 11 -9.60 -18.54 13.13
CA LEU A 11 -10.94 -18.53 13.75
C LEU A 11 -12.06 -18.31 12.74
N VAL A 12 -11.79 -17.55 11.67
CA VAL A 12 -12.77 -17.28 10.61
C VAL A 12 -12.90 -18.47 9.66
N HIS A 13 -11.78 -19.08 9.25
CA HIS A 13 -11.76 -20.25 8.40
C HIS A 13 -10.78 -21.31 8.96
N PRO A 14 -11.27 -22.27 9.77
CA PRO A 14 -10.42 -23.21 10.50
C PRO A 14 -9.55 -24.14 9.65
N THR A 15 -9.95 -24.39 8.41
CA THR A 15 -9.21 -25.26 7.48
C THR A 15 -8.27 -24.49 6.56
N ALA A 16 -8.23 -23.16 6.64
CA ALA A 16 -7.30 -22.36 5.87
C ALA A 16 -5.88 -22.56 6.39
N GLU A 17 -4.95 -22.87 5.48
CA GLU A 17 -3.53 -22.81 5.79
C GLU A 17 -3.08 -21.35 5.81
N VAL A 18 -2.72 -20.85 6.99
CA VAL A 18 -2.27 -19.48 7.19
C VAL A 18 -0.83 -19.51 7.69
N VAL A 19 0.10 -19.01 6.89
CA VAL A 19 1.52 -18.88 7.25
C VAL A 19 1.81 -17.44 7.66
N ALA A 20 2.35 -17.25 8.86
CA ALA A 20 2.72 -15.94 9.38
C ALA A 20 4.23 -15.72 9.20
N GLU A 21 4.61 -14.65 8.51
CA GLU A 21 6.00 -14.30 8.24
C GLU A 21 6.37 -12.99 8.95
N PRO A 22 6.93 -13.02 10.18
CA PRO A 22 7.27 -11.83 10.95
C PRO A 22 8.58 -11.19 10.46
N ARG A 23 8.63 -10.84 9.17
CA ARG A 23 9.80 -10.23 8.52
C ARG A 23 9.37 -9.08 7.60
N PHE A 24 10.24 -8.10 7.44
CA PHE A 24 10.03 -7.04 6.45
C PHE A 24 10.33 -7.55 5.05
N TYR A 25 9.58 -7.06 4.06
CA TYR A 25 9.87 -7.28 2.66
C TYR A 25 10.95 -6.30 2.18
N ASN A 26 12.01 -6.83 1.58
CA ASN A 26 13.08 -6.14 0.88
C ASN A 26 13.71 -7.07 -0.17
N ALA A 27 14.71 -6.58 -0.90
CA ALA A 27 15.40 -7.34 -1.95
C ALA A 27 16.02 -8.67 -1.46
N GLU A 28 16.57 -8.70 -0.25
CA GLU A 28 17.20 -9.88 0.33
C GLU A 28 16.16 -10.95 0.73
N SER A 29 15.00 -10.52 1.21
CA SER A 29 13.91 -11.42 1.63
C SER A 29 12.97 -11.85 0.50
N ALA A 30 12.99 -11.13 -0.63
CA ALA A 30 11.98 -11.25 -1.69
C ALA A 30 11.90 -12.67 -2.25
N GLU A 31 13.05 -13.29 -2.50
CA GLU A 31 13.12 -14.64 -3.04
C GLU A 31 12.43 -15.65 -2.13
N GLN A 32 12.66 -15.55 -0.82
CA GLN A 32 12.07 -16.47 0.16
C GLN A 32 10.57 -16.22 0.34
N LEU A 33 10.14 -14.96 0.39
CA LEU A 33 8.75 -14.59 0.61
C LEU A 33 7.85 -14.84 -0.61
N LEU A 34 8.43 -14.81 -1.81
CA LEU A 34 7.74 -15.10 -3.07
C LEU A 34 8.12 -16.47 -3.65
N ALA A 35 8.68 -17.36 -2.81
CA ALA A 35 9.06 -18.70 -3.21
C ALA A 35 7.81 -19.56 -3.49
N GLY A 36 7.95 -20.49 -4.44
CA GLY A 36 6.89 -21.42 -4.81
C GLY A 36 5.83 -20.79 -5.72
N ARG A 37 4.64 -21.36 -5.71
CA ARG A 37 3.52 -20.88 -6.53
C ARG A 37 2.72 -19.83 -5.76
N VAL A 38 2.72 -18.61 -6.27
CA VAL A 38 1.90 -17.50 -5.77
C VAL A 38 0.88 -17.14 -6.84
N ASP A 39 -0.40 -17.41 -6.57
CA ASP A 39 -1.47 -17.11 -7.54
C ASP A 39 -1.81 -15.61 -7.58
N PHE A 40 -1.58 -14.89 -6.47
CA PHE A 40 -1.86 -13.46 -6.37
C PHE A 40 -1.10 -12.80 -5.20
N VAL A 41 -0.68 -11.53 -5.37
CA VAL A 41 -0.10 -10.71 -4.30
C VAL A 41 -1.00 -9.52 -3.95
N VAL A 42 -1.24 -9.30 -2.66
CA VAL A 42 -1.90 -8.11 -2.13
C VAL A 42 -0.88 -7.23 -1.42
N ASP A 43 -0.53 -6.12 -2.03
CA ASP A 43 0.47 -5.19 -1.52
C ASP A 43 -0.16 -4.08 -0.66
N CYS A 44 0.05 -4.19 0.64
CA CYS A 44 -0.33 -3.21 1.67
C CYS A 44 0.89 -2.56 2.34
N ILE A 45 2.03 -2.48 1.66
CA ILE A 45 3.27 -1.87 2.17
C ILE A 45 3.19 -0.34 2.05
N ASP A 46 3.62 0.36 3.10
CA ASP A 46 3.72 1.82 3.20
C ASP A 46 5.12 2.38 2.83
N ASN A 47 6.17 1.57 3.01
CA ASN A 47 7.51 1.91 2.55
C ASN A 47 7.62 1.87 1.02
N MET A 48 7.81 3.04 0.40
CA MET A 48 7.82 3.23 -1.06
C MET A 48 8.87 2.37 -1.78
N THR A 49 10.06 2.20 -1.21
CA THR A 49 11.16 1.43 -1.83
C THR A 49 10.85 -0.06 -1.83
N ALA A 50 10.44 -0.61 -0.68
CA ALA A 50 10.04 -2.02 -0.58
C ALA A 50 8.84 -2.34 -1.48
N LYS A 51 7.87 -1.43 -1.53
CA LYS A 51 6.68 -1.51 -2.39
C LYS A 51 7.04 -1.57 -3.87
N ALA A 52 7.96 -0.71 -4.31
CA ALA A 52 8.37 -0.65 -5.71
C ALA A 52 9.16 -1.89 -6.11
N HIS A 53 10.03 -2.36 -5.23
CA HIS A 53 10.71 -3.64 -5.40
C HIS A 53 9.69 -4.78 -5.54
N LEU A 54 8.68 -4.86 -4.67
CA LEU A 54 7.63 -5.89 -4.76
C LEU A 54 6.89 -5.86 -6.10
N VAL A 55 6.41 -4.69 -6.51
CA VAL A 55 5.69 -4.54 -7.78
C VAL A 55 6.56 -4.91 -8.98
N ALA A 56 7.82 -4.45 -9.01
CA ALA A 56 8.76 -4.80 -10.08
C ALA A 56 9.01 -6.32 -10.13
N THR A 57 9.27 -6.95 -8.98
CA THR A 57 9.47 -8.40 -8.90
C THR A 57 8.24 -9.18 -9.35
N CYS A 58 7.03 -8.75 -8.97
CA CYS A 58 5.79 -9.38 -9.44
C CYS A 58 5.61 -9.26 -10.95
N LEU A 59 5.88 -8.08 -11.53
CA LEU A 59 5.83 -7.88 -12.98
C LEU A 59 6.83 -8.77 -13.72
N GLU A 60 8.08 -8.83 -13.24
CA GLU A 60 9.13 -9.68 -13.82
C GLU A 60 8.78 -11.18 -13.76
N ARG A 61 8.12 -11.62 -12.68
CA ARG A 61 7.70 -13.02 -12.50
C ARG A 61 6.33 -13.34 -13.10
N GLY A 62 5.61 -12.35 -13.62
CA GLY A 62 4.23 -12.52 -14.09
C GLY A 62 3.24 -12.89 -12.99
N ILE A 63 3.49 -12.48 -11.74
CA ILE A 63 2.60 -12.71 -10.61
C ILE A 63 1.56 -11.57 -10.55
N PRO A 64 0.24 -11.87 -10.65
CA PRO A 64 -0.80 -10.86 -10.52
C PRO A 64 -0.74 -10.14 -9.17
N ILE A 65 -0.90 -8.82 -9.18
CA ILE A 65 -0.77 -7.99 -7.99
C ILE A 65 -1.83 -6.88 -7.94
N VAL A 66 -2.36 -6.66 -6.73
CA VAL A 66 -3.11 -5.45 -6.38
C VAL A 66 -2.35 -4.69 -5.31
N SER A 67 -2.24 -3.39 -5.47
CA SER A 67 -1.48 -2.52 -4.59
C SER A 67 -2.37 -1.42 -4.00
N SER A 68 -2.38 -1.31 -2.67
CA SER A 68 -3.03 -0.20 -1.97
C SER A 68 -2.18 1.06 -2.10
N MET A 69 -2.78 2.14 -2.61
CA MET A 69 -2.15 3.46 -2.68
C MET A 69 -2.45 4.28 -1.41
N GLY A 70 -2.45 5.62 -1.51
CA GLY A 70 -2.57 6.53 -0.37
C GLY A 70 -3.98 6.59 0.20
N ALA A 71 -4.20 5.91 1.33
CA ALA A 71 -5.47 5.97 2.07
C ALA A 71 -5.51 7.06 3.16
N ALA A 72 -4.39 7.73 3.44
CA ALA A 72 -4.29 8.78 4.45
C ALA A 72 -4.94 10.10 3.98
N ALA A 73 -5.30 10.96 4.93
CA ALA A 73 -5.95 12.25 4.72
C ALA A 73 -7.29 12.17 3.97
N ARG A 74 -8.01 11.05 4.11
CA ARG A 74 -9.30 10.74 3.47
C ARG A 74 -10.39 10.44 4.49
N LEU A 75 -11.64 10.74 4.13
CA LEU A 75 -12.83 10.51 4.95
C LEU A 75 -14.00 9.91 4.18
N ASP A 76 -13.99 9.88 2.85
CA ASP A 76 -15.11 9.39 2.06
C ASP A 76 -14.77 8.04 1.40
N PRO A 77 -15.21 6.90 1.97
CA PRO A 77 -14.93 5.58 1.40
C PRO A 77 -15.68 5.35 0.07
N THR A 78 -16.70 6.15 -0.26
CA THR A 78 -17.45 6.01 -1.52
C THR A 78 -16.64 6.49 -2.74
N GLN A 79 -15.56 7.24 -2.51
CA GLN A 79 -14.64 7.72 -3.55
C GLN A 79 -13.46 6.78 -3.80
N ILE A 80 -13.46 5.59 -3.20
CA ILE A 80 -12.48 4.56 -3.48
C ILE A 80 -12.75 3.96 -4.87
N ARG A 81 -11.69 3.83 -5.66
CA ARG A 81 -11.72 3.23 -7.00
C ARG A 81 -10.65 2.13 -7.10
N THR A 82 -10.89 1.22 -8.03
CA THR A 82 -9.93 0.20 -8.45
C THR A 82 -9.66 0.36 -9.94
N GLY A 83 -8.41 0.28 -10.37
CA GLY A 83 -8.01 0.39 -11.77
C GLY A 83 -6.55 -0.03 -11.97
N ASP A 84 -5.98 0.20 -13.15
CA ASP A 84 -4.54 0.04 -13.34
C ASP A 84 -3.78 1.20 -12.66
N LEU A 85 -2.59 0.92 -12.13
CA LEU A 85 -1.71 1.90 -11.52
C LEU A 85 -1.47 3.11 -12.43
N CYS A 86 -1.39 2.90 -13.75
CA CYS A 86 -1.21 3.97 -14.72
C CYS A 86 -2.32 5.01 -14.70
N ASP A 87 -3.55 4.62 -14.34
CA ASP A 87 -4.75 5.46 -14.42
C ASP A 87 -5.11 6.16 -13.11
N THR A 88 -4.46 5.77 -12.00
CA THR A 88 -4.62 6.42 -10.69
C THR A 88 -4.47 7.95 -10.75
N GLU A 89 -5.43 8.66 -10.17
CA GLU A 89 -5.55 10.12 -10.20
C GLU A 89 -5.77 10.68 -8.79
N ILE A 90 -5.54 11.99 -8.62
CA ILE A 90 -5.66 12.74 -7.35
C ILE A 90 -4.68 12.31 -6.24
N ASP A 91 -4.26 11.05 -6.21
CA ASP A 91 -3.41 10.43 -5.21
C ASP A 91 -1.91 10.86 -5.36
N PRO A 92 -1.37 11.66 -4.42
CA PRO A 92 0.03 12.06 -4.45
C PRO A 92 1.00 10.90 -4.23
N PHE A 93 0.61 9.90 -3.44
CA PHE A 93 1.39 8.69 -3.19
C PHE A 93 1.52 7.89 -4.48
N ALA A 94 0.41 7.62 -5.16
CA ALA A 94 0.42 6.90 -6.45
C ALA A 94 1.26 7.64 -7.49
N ARG A 95 1.16 8.97 -7.56
CA ARG A 95 1.98 9.80 -8.46
C ARG A 95 3.48 9.68 -8.16
N ALA A 96 3.86 9.72 -6.88
CA ALA A 96 5.25 9.54 -6.47
C ALA A 96 5.74 8.11 -6.75
N PHE A 97 4.88 7.12 -6.51
CA PHE A 97 5.16 5.71 -6.74
C PHE A 97 5.44 5.40 -8.21
N ARG A 98 4.61 5.91 -9.15
CA ARG A 98 4.86 5.78 -10.60
C ARG A 98 6.21 6.36 -11.01
N LYS A 99 6.59 7.52 -10.46
CA LYS A 99 7.89 8.15 -10.74
C LYS A 99 9.04 7.29 -10.21
N LEU A 100 8.88 6.70 -9.02
CA LEU A 100 9.89 5.86 -8.40
C LEU A 100 10.09 4.55 -9.19
N LEU A 101 8.99 3.89 -9.59
CA LEU A 101 9.03 2.69 -10.45
C LEU A 101 9.77 2.96 -11.77
N ARG A 102 9.43 4.04 -12.48
CA ARG A 102 10.11 4.39 -13.73
C ARG A 102 11.60 4.69 -13.51
N LYS A 103 11.94 5.43 -12.45
CA LYS A 103 13.31 5.87 -12.20
C LYS A 103 14.22 4.73 -11.74
N HIS A 104 13.72 3.84 -10.89
CA HIS A 104 14.55 2.86 -10.19
C HIS A 104 14.40 1.42 -10.71
N HIS A 105 13.29 1.11 -11.38
CA HIS A 105 13.00 -0.24 -11.88
C HIS A 105 12.73 -0.27 -13.39
N GLY A 106 12.83 0.86 -14.10
CA GLY A 106 12.64 0.91 -15.55
C GLY A 106 11.23 0.59 -16.02
N VAL A 107 10.25 0.51 -15.12
CA VAL A 107 8.84 0.23 -15.47
C VAL A 107 8.26 1.47 -16.14
N ASP A 108 7.89 1.36 -17.41
CA ASP A 108 7.33 2.46 -18.16
C ASP A 108 5.85 2.67 -17.81
N VAL A 109 5.60 3.57 -16.86
CA VAL A 109 4.23 3.90 -16.44
C VAL A 109 3.75 5.14 -17.18
N GLN A 110 3.09 4.93 -18.31
CA GLN A 110 2.44 5.99 -19.11
C GLN A 110 0.93 6.01 -18.85
N ARG A 111 0.31 7.21 -18.86
CA ARG A 111 -1.14 7.32 -18.65
C ARG A 111 -1.90 6.58 -19.74
N ALA A 112 -3.01 5.93 -19.39
CA ALA A 112 -3.86 5.18 -20.32
C ALA A 112 -3.12 4.03 -21.06
N GLN A 113 -2.02 3.53 -20.51
CA GLN A 113 -1.32 2.35 -20.99
C GLN A 113 -1.19 1.38 -19.81
N PRO A 114 -2.14 0.43 -19.67
CA PRO A 114 -2.15 -0.51 -18.56
C PRO A 114 -0.86 -1.32 -18.49
N ILE A 115 -0.30 -1.43 -17.28
CA ILE A 115 0.93 -2.18 -17.02
C ILE A 115 0.66 -3.49 -16.28
N GLY A 116 -0.61 -3.81 -15.97
CA GLY A 116 -1.01 -5.03 -15.28
C GLY A 116 -0.83 -4.96 -13.76
N VAL A 117 -0.67 -3.75 -13.21
CA VAL A 117 -0.61 -3.53 -11.75
C VAL A 117 -1.95 -2.96 -11.32
N HIS A 118 -2.78 -3.77 -10.66
CA HIS A 118 -4.03 -3.26 -10.11
C HIS A 118 -3.73 -2.33 -8.93
N ALA A 119 -4.46 -1.23 -8.81
CA ALA A 119 -4.32 -0.26 -7.76
C ALA A 119 -5.67 0.04 -7.10
N VAL A 120 -5.66 0.14 -5.77
CA VAL A 120 -6.76 0.71 -4.99
C VAL A 120 -6.36 2.11 -4.56
N TYR A 121 -7.16 3.11 -4.93
CA TYR A 121 -6.88 4.52 -4.69
C TYR A 121 -8.18 5.29 -4.43
N SER A 122 -8.07 6.51 -3.90
CA SER A 122 -9.23 7.39 -3.71
C SER A 122 -9.13 8.61 -4.62
N VAL A 123 -10.25 8.98 -5.23
CA VAL A 123 -10.39 10.24 -5.98
C VAL A 123 -10.81 11.41 -5.08
N GLU A 124 -11.01 11.19 -3.78
CA GLU A 124 -11.15 12.26 -2.80
C GLU A 124 -9.83 13.06 -2.77
N VAL A 125 -9.92 14.38 -2.74
CA VAL A 125 -8.76 15.26 -2.57
C VAL A 125 -8.21 15.09 -1.15
N PRO A 126 -6.90 14.83 -0.96
CA PRO A 126 -6.30 14.74 0.37
C PRO A 126 -6.61 15.99 1.19
N ARG A 127 -7.11 15.79 2.42
CA ARG A 127 -7.34 16.88 3.37
C ARG A 127 -6.01 17.33 3.97
N GLU A 128 -5.80 18.63 4.02
CA GLU A 128 -4.66 19.18 4.75
C GLU A 128 -4.83 18.95 6.27
N PRO A 129 -3.76 18.60 7.00
CA PRO A 129 -3.82 18.52 8.45
C PRO A 129 -4.27 19.84 9.07
N ALA A 130 -5.21 19.77 10.01
CA ALA A 130 -5.61 20.92 10.81
C ALA A 130 -4.65 21.11 12.00
N PRO A 131 -4.35 22.36 12.41
CA PRO A 131 -3.61 22.61 13.63
C PRO A 131 -4.38 22.05 14.83
N LEU A 132 -3.67 21.41 15.76
CA LEU A 132 -4.27 20.83 16.95
C LEU A 132 -4.59 21.94 17.93
N ALA A 133 -5.82 21.96 18.45
CA ALA A 133 -6.28 23.00 19.37
C ALA A 133 -5.48 23.05 20.69
N TYR A 134 -4.84 21.93 21.06
CA TYR A 134 -4.00 21.82 22.25
C TYR A 134 -2.53 22.20 22.03
N ASP A 135 -2.13 22.49 20.78
CA ASP A 135 -0.76 22.92 20.47
C ASP A 135 -0.58 24.44 20.62
N GLU A 136 -1.57 25.18 21.13
CA GLU A 136 -1.51 26.64 21.40
C GLU A 136 -0.94 27.49 20.25
N GLY A 137 -1.13 27.04 18.99
CA GLY A 137 -0.58 27.74 17.82
C GLY A 137 0.91 27.49 17.54
N GLN A 138 1.57 26.58 18.27
CA GLN A 138 2.93 26.13 17.98
C GLN A 138 3.02 25.25 16.71
N GLY A 139 1.88 24.89 16.13
CA GLY A 139 1.78 24.00 14.98
C GLY A 139 2.05 22.54 15.36
N PHE A 140 2.01 21.65 14.36
CA PHE A 140 2.24 20.22 14.58
C PHE A 140 3.64 19.96 15.16
N VAL A 141 3.69 19.53 16.43
CA VAL A 141 4.89 18.99 17.06
C VAL A 141 4.91 17.49 16.79
N CYS A 142 5.90 16.99 16.04
CA CYS A 142 6.04 15.55 15.80
C CYS A 142 6.15 14.83 17.16
N VAL A 143 5.27 13.85 17.39
CA VAL A 143 5.31 12.99 18.59
C VAL A 143 6.54 12.07 18.59
N CYS A 144 7.30 12.04 17.50
CA CYS A 144 8.54 11.29 17.40
C CYS A 144 9.61 11.87 18.35
N PRO A 145 10.31 11.05 19.15
CA PRO A 145 11.28 11.54 20.13
C PRO A 145 12.53 12.23 19.55
N GLY A 146 12.65 12.36 18.22
CA GLY A 146 13.79 12.95 17.53
C GLY A 146 15.06 12.06 17.57
N GLY A 147 15.81 12.05 16.46
CA GLY A 147 17.10 11.36 16.38
C GLY A 147 17.13 10.12 15.48
N LYS A 148 18.36 9.65 15.23
CA LYS A 148 18.73 8.56 14.30
C LYS A 148 18.00 7.25 14.60
N ASN A 149 16.79 7.08 14.06
CA ASN A 149 15.94 5.90 14.26
C ASN A 149 16.26 4.76 13.27
N GLY A 150 17.53 4.63 12.85
CA GLY A 150 17.94 3.63 11.86
C GLY A 150 17.16 3.77 10.54
N LEU A 151 16.35 2.77 10.19
CA LEU A 151 15.54 2.74 8.97
C LEU A 151 14.39 3.78 8.93
N ASN A 152 14.07 4.42 10.06
CA ASN A 152 12.95 5.37 10.21
C ASN A 152 13.40 6.81 10.51
N ASP A 153 14.61 7.18 10.07
CA ASP A 153 15.15 8.52 10.31
C ASP A 153 14.37 9.60 9.53
N CYS A 154 14.03 10.70 10.21
CA CYS A 154 13.12 11.75 9.70
C CYS A 154 13.86 13.05 9.36
N ASP A 155 15.07 12.94 8.80
CA ASP A 155 15.99 14.05 8.49
C ASP A 155 15.41 15.13 7.54
N LYS A 156 14.31 14.85 6.85
CA LYS A 156 13.45 15.84 6.19
C LYS A 156 12.03 15.59 6.63
N LYS A 157 11.42 16.55 7.34
CA LYS A 157 10.05 16.44 7.88
C LYS A 157 9.06 16.10 6.77
N ASN A 158 8.71 14.82 6.64
CA ASN A 158 7.56 14.41 5.86
C ASN A 158 6.31 14.78 6.66
N ARG A 159 5.33 15.39 5.99
CA ARG A 159 4.02 15.68 6.58
C ARG A 159 3.39 14.35 7.04
N ILE A 160 2.97 14.29 8.30
CA ILE A 160 2.27 13.12 8.85
C ILE A 160 0.78 13.33 8.63
N ASP A 161 0.20 12.55 7.71
CA ASP A 161 -1.22 12.60 7.40
C ASP A 161 -2.00 11.64 8.30
N GLY A 162 -3.14 12.09 8.85
CA GLY A 162 -4.03 11.26 9.65
C GLY A 162 -4.70 10.16 8.82
N SER A 163 -5.19 9.09 9.46
CA SER A 163 -5.94 8.02 8.80
C SER A 163 -7.24 7.70 9.55
N ALA A 164 -8.28 7.36 8.79
CA ALA A 164 -9.56 6.92 9.33
C ALA A 164 -9.75 5.42 9.08
N ALA A 165 -9.95 4.65 10.15
CA ALA A 165 -9.97 3.18 10.09
C ALA A 165 -11.04 2.62 9.14
N PHE A 166 -12.18 3.30 9.00
CA PHE A 166 -13.24 2.88 8.07
C PHE A 166 -12.84 3.11 6.60
N VAL A 167 -11.98 4.10 6.30
CA VAL A 167 -11.45 4.30 4.95
C VAL A 167 -10.38 3.26 4.65
N THR A 168 -9.39 3.08 5.54
CA THR A 168 -8.31 2.10 5.33
C THR A 168 -8.85 0.66 5.31
N GLY A 169 -9.88 0.37 6.10
CA GLY A 169 -10.62 -0.89 6.02
C GLY A 169 -11.32 -1.09 4.68
N ALA A 170 -11.96 -0.04 4.14
CA ALA A 170 -12.60 -0.10 2.83
C ALA A 170 -11.58 -0.29 1.68
N PHE A 171 -10.38 0.30 1.77
CA PHE A 171 -9.28 0.01 0.84
C PHE A 171 -8.92 -1.48 0.83
N GLY A 172 -8.80 -2.10 2.01
CA GLY A 172 -8.54 -3.53 2.14
C GLY A 172 -9.64 -4.40 1.51
N LEU A 173 -10.91 -4.04 1.71
CA LEU A 173 -12.05 -4.74 1.09
C LEU A 173 -12.06 -4.58 -0.45
N ALA A 174 -11.75 -3.39 -0.95
CA ALA A 174 -11.63 -3.15 -2.38
C ALA A 174 -10.50 -3.98 -3.00
N ALA A 175 -9.35 -4.09 -2.32
CA ALA A 175 -8.25 -4.95 -2.75
C ALA A 175 -8.67 -6.43 -2.81
N ALA A 176 -9.35 -6.94 -1.77
CA ALA A 176 -9.88 -8.31 -1.76
C ALA A 176 -10.85 -8.55 -2.93
N SER A 177 -11.70 -7.57 -3.27
CA SER A 177 -12.61 -7.67 -4.42
C SER A 177 -11.86 -7.79 -5.75
N VAL A 178 -10.74 -7.07 -5.93
CA VAL A 178 -9.88 -7.23 -7.11
C VAL A 178 -9.33 -8.65 -7.20
N VAL A 179 -8.78 -9.18 -6.11
CA VAL A 179 -8.24 -10.56 -6.06
C VAL A 179 -9.28 -11.57 -6.52
N VAL A 180 -10.49 -11.50 -5.94
CA VAL A 180 -11.56 -12.44 -6.26
C VAL A 180 -11.94 -12.35 -7.75
N ARG A 181 -12.16 -11.15 -8.29
CA ARG A 181 -12.54 -10.97 -9.70
C ARG A 181 -11.49 -11.51 -10.67
N VAL A 182 -10.21 -11.25 -10.39
CA VAL A 182 -9.11 -11.71 -11.24
C VAL A 182 -9.01 -13.24 -11.20
N LEU A 183 -8.99 -13.83 -10.00
CA LEU A 183 -8.87 -15.29 -9.85
C LEU A 183 -10.11 -16.04 -10.36
N SER A 184 -11.29 -15.43 -10.32
CA SER A 184 -12.52 -16.04 -10.87
C SER A 184 -12.73 -15.77 -12.36
N GLY A 185 -11.90 -14.94 -13.00
CA GLY A 185 -12.08 -14.54 -14.40
C GLY A 185 -13.29 -13.63 -14.67
N VAL A 186 -13.76 -12.88 -13.66
CA VAL A 186 -14.94 -11.99 -13.74
C VAL A 186 -14.50 -10.52 -13.74
N GLY A 187 -13.41 -10.20 -14.45
CA GLY A 187 -12.75 -8.89 -14.39
C GLY A 187 -12.53 -8.27 -15.76
#